data_AF-A0A534SHR1-F1
#
_entry.id   AF-A0A534SHR1-F1
#
_cell.length_a   1.000
_cell.length_b   1.000
_cell.length_c   1.000
_cell.angle_alpha   90.00
_cell.angle_beta   90.00
_cell.angle_gamma   90.00
#
_symmetry.space_group_name_H-M   'P 1'
#
loop_
_entity.id
_entity.type
_entity.pdbx_description
1 polymer ?
#
loop_
_entity_poly.entity_id
_entity_poly.type
_entity_poly.pdbx_seq_one_letter_code
_entity_poly.pdbx_strand_id
1 'polypeptide(L)' 'PDHLLLTETDNPGALRWLKKNNEVGMPTAIKDVVNALAELRRSTVESMELLVHANFVRLVANDPKLQQLRANS' A
#
# COMPACT_ATOMS: atom_id res chain seq x y z
N PRO A 1 -9.63 6.53 10.61
CA PRO A 1 -10.78 5.65 10.28
C PRO A 1 -10.33 4.57 9.30
N ASP A 2 -10.78 3.33 9.49
CA ASP A 2 -10.26 2.18 8.73
C ASP A 2 -10.51 2.30 7.22
N HIS A 3 -11.63 2.90 6.81
CA HIS A 3 -11.97 3.10 5.40
C HIS A 3 -11.03 4.06 4.65
N LEU A 4 -10.16 4.81 5.33
CA LEU A 4 -9.21 5.74 4.71
C LEU A 4 -7.78 5.20 4.67
N LEU A 5 -7.57 3.96 5.12
CA LEU A 5 -6.23 3.37 5.26
C LEU A 5 -5.73 2.82 3.93
N LEU A 6 -4.55 3.27 3.53
CA LEU A 6 -3.78 2.79 2.38
C LEU A 6 -2.33 2.58 2.83
N THR A 7 -1.57 1.80 2.08
CA THR A 7 -0.14 1.54 2.33
C THR A 7 0.64 1.72 1.04
N GLU A 8 1.85 2.26 1.16
CA GLU A 8 2.79 2.41 0.06
C GLU A 8 4.22 2.16 0.56
N THR A 9 5.13 1.83 -0.35
CA THR A 9 6.56 1.65 -0.02
C THR A 9 7.40 2.89 -0.32
N ASP A 10 6.85 3.86 -1.06
CA ASP A 10 7.59 5.00 -1.61
C ASP A 10 8.94 4.56 -2.22
N ASN A 11 8.93 3.48 -2.99
CA ASN A 11 10.11 2.94 -3.68
C ASN A 11 10.66 3.99 -4.67
N PRO A 12 11.98 4.30 -4.67
CA PRO A 12 13.07 3.68 -3.88
C PRO A 12 13.44 4.40 -2.58
N GLY A 13 12.70 5.46 -2.22
CA GLY A 13 13.06 6.44 -1.20
C GLY A 13 12.95 5.96 0.26
N ALA A 14 11.81 5.41 0.68
CA ALA A 14 11.54 5.25 2.11
C ALA A 14 12.52 4.31 2.83
N LEU A 15 12.83 3.15 2.23
CA LEU A 15 13.77 2.20 2.85
C LEU A 15 15.19 2.75 2.93
N ARG A 16 15.62 3.53 1.93
CA ARG A 16 16.93 4.20 1.92
C ARG A 16 17.07 5.14 3.12
N TRP A 17 16.00 5.86 3.46
CA TRP A 17 15.96 6.78 4.60
C TRP A 17 15.89 6.04 5.95
N LEU A 18 15.04 5.01 6.06
CA LEU A 18 14.81 4.29 7.31
C LEU A 18 16.00 3.45 7.75
N LYS A 19 16.64 2.72 6.83
CA LYS A 19 17.75 1.81 7.18
C LYS A 19 19.12 2.49 7.20
N LYS A 20 19.24 3.70 6.65
CA LYS A 20 20.50 4.47 6.55
C LYS A 20 21.69 3.68 5.98
N ASN A 21 21.42 2.63 5.18
CA ASN A 21 22.42 1.70 4.68
C ASN A 21 22.50 1.64 3.14
N ASN A 22 21.94 2.64 2.45
CA ASN A 22 21.87 2.73 0.98
C ASN A 22 21.12 1.55 0.30
N GLU A 23 20.38 0.72 1.03
CA GLU A 23 19.48 -0.26 0.41
C GLU A 23 18.41 0.47 -0.40
N VAL A 24 18.29 0.10 -1.68
CA VAL A 24 17.22 0.56 -2.56
C VAL A 24 15.93 -0.11 -2.13
N GLY A 25 14.88 0.68 -1.89
CA GLY A 25 13.57 0.12 -1.59
C GLY A 25 13.05 -0.74 -2.73
N MET A 26 12.22 -1.74 -2.43
CA MET A 26 11.58 -2.58 -3.44
C MET A 26 10.07 -2.60 -3.20
N PRO A 27 9.23 -2.78 -4.25
CA PRO A 27 7.78 -2.92 -4.06
C PRO A 27 7.42 -4.08 -3.11
N THR A 28 8.27 -5.10 -3.03
CA THR A 28 8.11 -6.24 -2.13
C THR A 28 8.15 -5.87 -0.65
N ALA A 29 8.73 -4.71 -0.28
CA ALA A 29 8.75 -4.19 1.08
C ALA A 29 7.37 -3.81 1.63
N ILE A 30 6.34 -3.78 0.78
CA ILE A 30 4.97 -3.52 1.22
C ILE A 30 4.50 -4.55 2.26
N LYS A 31 5.04 -5.78 2.20
CA LYS A 31 4.76 -6.84 3.18
C LYS A 31 5.19 -6.45 4.59
N ASP A 32 6.35 -5.82 4.71
CA ASP A 32 6.87 -5.39 6.02
C ASP A 32 6.00 -4.27 6.60
N VAL A 33 5.50 -3.36 5.74
CA VAL A 33 4.56 -2.30 6.13
C VAL A 33 3.24 -2.88 6.64
N VAL A 34 2.66 -3.85 5.92
CA VAL A 34 1.40 -4.49 6.31
C VAL A 34 1.56 -5.29 7.59
N ASN A 35 2.68 -6.02 7.78
CA ASN A 35 2.97 -6.75 9.00
C ASN A 35 3.03 -5.82 10.22
N ALA A 36 3.81 -4.74 10.13
CA ALA A 36 3.93 -3.76 11.22
C ALA A 36 2.57 -3.09 11.54
N LEU A 37 1.76 -2.82 10.52
CA LEU A 37 0.43 -2.24 10.68
C LEU A 37 -0.56 -3.21 11.36
N ALA A 38 -0.50 -4.50 11.03
CA ALA A 38 -1.32 -5.54 11.65
C ALA A 38 -0.99 -5.69 13.14
N GLU A 39 0.30 -5.69 13.49
CA GLU A 39 0.76 -5.68 14.89
C GLU A 39 0.25 -4.45 15.65
N LEU A 40 0.45 -3.25 15.09
CA LEU A 40 0.02 -1.99 15.69
C LEU A 40 -1.50 -1.96 15.95
N ARG A 41 -2.29 -2.54 15.03
CA ARG A 41 -3.75 -2.58 15.12
C ARG A 41 -4.31 -3.82 15.84
N ARG A 42 -3.44 -4.72 16.33
CA ARG A 42 -3.85 -5.99 16.95
C ARG A 42 -4.80 -6.79 16.04
N SER A 43 -4.46 -6.85 14.75
CA SER A 43 -5.22 -7.53 13.70
C SER A 43 -4.35 -8.60 13.03
N THR A 44 -4.95 -9.43 12.17
CA THR A 44 -4.18 -10.31 11.29
C THR A 44 -3.67 -9.55 10.05
N VAL A 45 -2.56 -10.03 9.48
CA VAL A 45 -2.01 -9.54 8.21
C VAL A 45 -3.04 -9.65 7.10
N GLU A 46 -3.69 -10.80 6.96
CA GLU A 46 -4.75 -11.04 5.97
C GLU A 46 -5.90 -10.03 6.07
N SER A 47 -6.37 -9.74 7.28
CA SER A 47 -7.43 -8.74 7.48
C SER A 47 -6.97 -7.33 7.08
N MET A 48 -5.71 -6.99 7.32
CA MET A 48 -5.14 -5.71 6.90
C MET A 48 -4.96 -5.64 5.38
N GLU A 49 -4.51 -6.71 4.73
CA GLU A 49 -4.43 -6.80 3.27
C GLU A 49 -5.79 -6.61 2.63
N LEU A 50 -6.82 -7.32 3.12
CA LEU A 50 -8.19 -7.21 2.62
C LEU A 50 -8.75 -5.80 2.81
N LEU A 51 -8.54 -5.18 3.97
CA LEU A 51 -8.99 -3.82 4.26
C LEU A 51 -8.33 -2.80 3.33
N VAL A 52 -7.00 -2.83 3.22
CA VAL A 52 -6.24 -1.90 2.38
C VAL A 52 -6.60 -2.09 0.91
N HIS A 53 -6.75 -3.34 0.46
CA HIS A 53 -7.17 -3.65 -0.91
C HIS A 53 -8.56 -3.10 -1.21
N ALA A 54 -9.55 -3.36 -0.34
CA ALA A 54 -10.91 -2.86 -0.50
C ALA A 54 -10.94 -1.32 -0.55
N ASN A 55 -10.14 -0.65 0.27
CA ASN A 55 -10.02 0.80 0.26
C ASN A 55 -9.39 1.31 -1.03
N PHE A 56 -8.34 0.66 -1.53
CA PHE A 56 -7.71 1.02 -2.79
C PHE A 56 -8.67 0.87 -3.96
N VAL A 57 -9.36 -0.28 -4.07
CA VAL A 57 -10.38 -0.52 -5.10
C VAL A 57 -11.46 0.56 -5.07
N ARG A 58 -11.95 0.90 -3.87
CA ARG A 58 -12.97 1.96 -3.69
C ARG A 58 -12.45 3.33 -4.11
N LEU A 59 -11.20 3.67 -3.79
CA LEU A 59 -10.58 4.93 -4.18
C LEU A 59 -10.52 5.06 -5.71
N VAL A 60 -10.10 4.01 -6.39
CA VAL A 60 -9.85 4.05 -7.84
C VAL A 60 -11.08 3.75 -8.71
N ALA A 61 -12.17 3.25 -8.12
CA ALA A 61 -13.38 2.83 -8.85
C ALA A 61 -13.95 3.92 -9.77
N ASN A 62 -13.86 5.18 -9.33
CA ASN A 62 -14.39 6.34 -10.05
C ASN A 62 -13.30 7.27 -10.59
N ASP A 63 -12.06 6.79 -10.73
CA ASP A 63 -10.97 7.59 -11.28
C ASP A 63 -11.16 7.73 -12.81
N PRO A 64 -11.44 8.94 -13.34
CA PRO A 64 -11.73 9.14 -14.76
C PRO A 64 -10.52 8.80 -15.66
N LYS A 65 -9.30 8.98 -15.16
CA LYS A 65 -8.07 8.75 -15.93
C LYS A 65 -7.81 7.24 -16.07
N LEU A 66 -8.06 6.47 -15.02
CA LEU A 66 -8.04 5.01 -15.07
C LEU A 66 -9.11 4.44 -16.00
N GLN A 67 -10.31 5.03 -16.01
CA GLN A 67 -11.37 4.64 -16.96
C GLN A 67 -10.94 4.91 -18.41
N GLN A 68 -10.31 6.06 -18.69
CA GLN A 68 -9.76 6.37 -20.01
C GLN A 68 -8.66 5.40 -20.45
N LEU A 69 -7.72 5.04 -19.57
CA LEU A 69 -6.67 4.07 -19.88
C LEU A 69 -7.23 2.69 -20.24
N ARG A 70 -8.25 2.22 -19.51
CA ARG A 70 -8.92 0.94 -19.79
C ARG A 70 -9.72 0.95 -21.10
N ALA A 71 -10.32 2.08 -21.47
CA ALA A 71 -11.04 2.20 -22.74
C ALA A 71 -10.12 2.21 -23.97
N ASN A 72 -8.82 2.50 -23.77
CA ASN A 72 -7.80 2.58 -24.81
C ASN A 72 -6.85 1.36 -24.83
N SER A 73 -7.11 0.33 -24.02
CA SER A 73 -6.34 -0.92 -23.94
C SER A 73 -7.07 -2.04 -24.69
#